data_AF-A0A174DTZ1-F1
#
_entry.id   AF-A0A174DTZ1-F1
#
_cell.length_a   1.000
_cell.length_b   1.000
_cell.length_c   1.000
_cell.angle_alpha   90.00
_cell.angle_beta   90.00
_cell.angle_gamma   90.00
#
_symmetry.space_group_name_H-M   'P 1'
#
loop_
_entity.id
_entity.type
_entity.pdbx_description
1 polymer ?
#
loop_
_entity_poly.entity_id
_entity_poly.type
_entity_poly.pdbx_seq_one_letter_code
_entity_poly.pdbx_strand_id
1 'polypeptide(L)'
;MGLNQFHDILPGSAIAWVHRQARADYVRDIARLRDIAAEAGASIASVRDDADMRSNAAIVPYTAKNGDSWIARTAAVGTQDDDANGTDAVADESTIATTCDDGRIILDNGLLRAIIAPDGTVRSLIDLDNGHELVPDGSGIGHYELLRDEPYEWDAWDIQRDAFLSAEGIDDSHVERVTETKRGGATVHVSSTTDGVSIDACITLRAKSKSLEFRTKVDWRASERFLKVDIPMAIQADRAQYECQYGMVERPIQKNTRSDEAKYESCTHRFVRVADAGYAAAVVNASTYGSDVSPIHRNTASGPVRGTMIRLSLLSSPLYPDPNTDKGVHEFAWNVVADASMPAVLDEANRLNAAVLPAMPAFDPLAQLNPVDGVMVLDWVKLADDGSGDLILRVYEAVGGEAHARLAVNAALGKATVRECSIMEDARLDAELPAAFADGDPSVARTAQGAMLSLHPFQLATLRVSCGSDGGNTDGNESGSLR
;
A
#
# COMPACT_ATOMS: atom_id res chain seq x y z
N MET A 1 4.91 19.28 -6.65
CA MET A 1 5.25 17.89 -6.23
C MET A 1 6.75 17.56 -6.24
N GLY A 2 7.46 17.55 -7.39
CA GLY A 2 8.87 17.09 -7.42
C GLY A 2 9.86 17.84 -6.51
N LEU A 3 9.63 19.12 -6.23
CA LEU A 3 10.46 19.92 -5.33
C LEU A 3 10.52 19.37 -3.90
N ASN A 4 9.40 18.89 -3.38
CA ASN A 4 9.31 18.38 -2.00
C ASN A 4 9.83 16.93 -1.87
N GLN A 5 10.26 16.32 -2.98
CA GLN A 5 10.91 15.00 -3.01
C GLN A 5 12.44 15.10 -2.92
N PHE A 6 12.98 16.27 -2.61
CA PHE A 6 14.41 16.45 -2.40
C PHE A 6 14.91 15.61 -1.23
N HIS A 7 16.16 15.13 -1.30
CA HIS A 7 16.72 14.16 -0.38
C HIS A 7 16.87 14.64 1.08
N ASP A 8 16.74 15.94 1.35
CA ASP A 8 16.67 16.47 2.73
C ASP A 8 15.25 16.84 3.17
N ILE A 9 14.33 17.07 2.23
CA ILE A 9 12.95 17.47 2.54
C ILE A 9 12.09 16.23 2.79
N LEU A 10 12.16 15.25 1.89
CA LEU A 10 11.34 14.05 1.95
C LEU A 10 11.65 13.18 3.17
N PRO A 11 12.92 12.97 3.57
CA PRO A 11 13.23 12.18 4.76
C PRO A 11 12.98 12.91 6.09
N GLY A 12 12.56 14.17 6.09
CA GLY A 12 12.22 14.88 7.33
C GLY A 12 13.41 15.55 8.05
N SER A 13 14.52 15.81 7.35
CA SER A 13 15.77 16.27 7.98
C SER A 13 16.07 17.76 7.79
N ALA A 14 15.05 18.56 7.47
CA ALA A 14 15.18 19.99 7.24
C ALA A 14 14.64 20.81 8.42
N ILE A 15 15.00 22.10 8.50
CA ILE A 15 14.47 22.98 9.55
C ILE A 15 12.94 23.12 9.47
N ALA A 16 12.32 23.42 10.61
CA ALA A 16 10.87 23.58 10.77
C ALA A 16 10.18 24.41 9.67
N TRP A 17 10.83 25.47 9.20
CA TRP A 17 10.29 26.35 8.15
C TRP A 17 10.10 25.62 6.81
N VAL A 18 11.05 24.77 6.42
CA VAL A 18 10.99 23.99 5.18
C VAL A 18 9.81 23.01 5.24
N HIS A 19 9.63 22.32 6.36
CA HIS A 19 8.49 21.40 6.53
C HIS A 19 7.13 22.12 6.58
N ARG A 20 7.05 23.33 7.17
CA ARG A 20 5.83 24.15 7.09
C ARG A 20 5.48 24.51 5.65
N GLN A 21 6.47 24.92 4.85
CA GLN A 21 6.28 25.25 3.44
C GLN A 21 5.88 24.01 2.63
N ALA A 22 6.59 22.89 2.82
CA ALA A 22 6.31 21.63 2.14
C ALA A 22 4.87 21.14 2.42
N ARG A 23 4.42 21.21 3.68
CA ARG A 23 3.03 20.88 4.06
C ARG A 23 2.01 21.79 3.37
N ALA A 24 2.24 23.10 3.34
CA ALA A 24 1.35 24.03 2.65
C ALA A 24 1.28 23.76 1.15
N ASP A 25 2.42 23.44 0.52
CA ASP A 25 2.50 23.07 -0.88
C ASP A 25 1.77 21.74 -1.17
N TYR A 26 1.91 20.72 -0.33
CA TYR A 26 1.16 19.47 -0.46
C TYR A 26 -0.35 19.66 -0.31
N VAL A 27 -0.80 20.47 0.66
CA VAL A 27 -2.23 20.79 0.82
C VAL A 27 -2.79 21.43 -0.45
N ARG A 28 -2.08 22.41 -1.02
CA ARG A 28 -2.47 23.07 -2.27
C ARG A 28 -2.48 22.08 -3.44
N ASP A 29 -1.41 21.32 -3.62
CA ASP A 29 -1.27 20.40 -4.76
C ASP A 29 -2.33 19.29 -4.70
N ILE A 30 -2.61 18.71 -3.52
CA ILE A 30 -3.67 17.71 -3.32
C ILE A 30 -5.05 18.29 -3.62
N ALA A 31 -5.33 19.53 -3.18
CA ALA A 31 -6.59 20.20 -3.50
C ALA A 31 -6.76 20.37 -5.02
N ARG A 32 -5.71 20.84 -5.72
CA ARG A 32 -5.78 20.96 -7.18
C ARG A 32 -5.95 19.62 -7.88
N LEU A 33 -5.32 18.54 -7.41
CA LEU A 33 -5.53 17.20 -7.95
C LEU A 33 -6.98 16.73 -7.79
N ARG A 34 -7.61 17.03 -6.65
CA ARG A 34 -9.03 16.72 -6.43
C ARG A 34 -9.92 17.50 -7.40
N ASP A 35 -9.61 18.78 -7.66
CA ASP A 35 -10.34 19.58 -8.66
C ASP A 35 -10.20 18.98 -10.07
N ILE A 36 -8.97 18.60 -10.47
CA ILE A 36 -8.73 17.95 -11.77
C ILE A 36 -9.51 16.64 -11.89
N ALA A 37 -9.52 15.81 -10.84
CA ALA A 37 -10.30 14.58 -10.84
C ALA A 37 -11.81 14.84 -10.96
N ALA A 38 -12.32 15.86 -10.28
CA ALA A 38 -13.72 16.27 -10.37
C ALA A 38 -14.08 16.82 -11.76
N GLU A 39 -13.22 17.66 -12.36
CA GLU A 39 -13.36 18.17 -13.73
C GLU A 39 -13.39 17.01 -14.75
N ALA A 40 -12.50 16.02 -14.59
CA ALA A 40 -12.49 14.82 -15.43
C ALA A 40 -13.76 13.97 -15.25
N GLY A 41 -14.21 13.75 -14.01
CA GLY A 41 -15.46 13.07 -13.71
C GLY A 41 -16.67 13.76 -14.31
N ALA A 42 -16.77 15.09 -14.20
CA ALA A 42 -17.84 15.88 -14.81
C ALA A 42 -17.82 15.80 -16.34
N SER A 43 -16.63 15.80 -16.95
CA SER A 43 -16.47 15.66 -18.40
C SER A 43 -16.98 14.29 -18.88
N ILE A 44 -16.66 13.21 -18.18
CA ILE A 44 -17.17 11.86 -18.47
C ILE A 44 -18.70 11.83 -18.33
N ALA A 45 -19.23 12.36 -17.23
CA ALA A 45 -20.67 12.39 -16.98
C ALA A 45 -21.44 13.17 -18.06
N SER A 46 -20.87 14.26 -18.58
CA SER A 46 -21.50 15.08 -19.63
C SER A 46 -21.71 14.39 -20.98
N VAL A 47 -20.98 13.29 -21.22
CA VAL A 47 -21.09 12.48 -22.45
C VAL A 47 -21.79 11.14 -22.18
N ARG A 48 -21.91 10.74 -20.90
CA ARG A 48 -22.55 9.50 -20.44
C ARG A 48 -23.56 9.82 -19.33
N ASP A 49 -24.68 10.40 -19.71
CA ASP A 49 -25.77 10.75 -18.78
C ASP A 49 -26.39 9.52 -18.06
N ASP A 50 -26.12 8.31 -18.57
CA ASP A 50 -26.57 7.02 -18.02
C ASP A 50 -25.53 6.30 -17.16
N ALA A 51 -24.34 6.86 -16.96
CA ALA A 51 -23.29 6.21 -16.18
C ALA A 51 -23.62 6.20 -14.68
N ASP A 52 -23.51 5.02 -14.06
CA ASP A 52 -23.66 4.87 -12.61
C ASP A 52 -22.63 5.72 -11.86
N MET A 53 -23.09 6.67 -11.05
CA MET A 53 -22.23 7.45 -10.17
C MET A 53 -21.78 6.61 -8.98
N ARG A 54 -20.46 6.48 -8.79
CA ARG A 54 -19.85 5.82 -7.64
C ARG A 54 -19.45 6.86 -6.62
N SER A 55 -20.10 6.86 -5.45
CA SER A 55 -19.67 7.66 -4.29
C SER A 55 -18.44 7.05 -3.62
N ASN A 56 -17.57 7.88 -3.03
CA ASN A 56 -16.34 7.43 -2.38
C ASN A 56 -15.53 6.50 -3.31
N ALA A 57 -15.35 6.89 -4.56
CA ALA A 57 -14.73 6.06 -5.58
C ALA A 57 -13.21 5.92 -5.38
N ALA A 58 -12.68 4.75 -5.71
CA ALA A 58 -11.26 4.46 -5.82
C ALA A 58 -10.98 3.85 -7.20
N ILE A 59 -9.82 4.20 -7.76
CA ILE A 59 -9.27 3.64 -8.99
C ILE A 59 -7.86 3.17 -8.64
N VAL A 60 -7.56 1.89 -8.88
CA VAL A 60 -6.28 1.31 -8.47
C VAL A 60 -5.54 0.63 -9.64
N PRO A 61 -4.20 0.70 -9.66
CA PRO A 61 -3.35 0.06 -10.67
C PRO A 61 -3.51 -1.46 -10.79
N TYR A 62 -3.75 -2.14 -9.66
CA TYR A 62 -3.78 -3.60 -9.63
C TYR A 62 -4.90 -4.14 -8.75
N THR A 63 -5.46 -5.26 -9.19
CA THR A 63 -6.33 -6.13 -8.40
C THR A 63 -6.03 -7.59 -8.67
N ALA A 64 -6.20 -8.45 -7.66
CA ALA A 64 -6.11 -9.90 -7.87
C ALA A 64 -7.26 -10.44 -8.73
N LYS A 65 -8.39 -9.72 -8.80
CA LYS A 65 -9.50 -10.05 -9.70
C LYS A 65 -9.26 -9.48 -11.10
N ASN A 66 -9.18 -10.36 -12.10
CA ASN A 66 -8.95 -9.97 -13.49
C ASN A 66 -10.04 -9.02 -14.01
N GLY A 67 -9.62 -7.95 -14.67
CA GLY A 67 -10.51 -6.95 -15.27
C GLY A 67 -11.02 -5.87 -14.31
N ASP A 68 -10.66 -5.92 -13.03
CA ASP A 68 -11.10 -4.94 -12.02
C ASP A 68 -10.07 -3.81 -11.74
N SER A 69 -8.94 -3.78 -12.45
CA SER A 69 -7.97 -2.66 -12.38
C SER A 69 -8.41 -1.49 -13.27
N TRP A 70 -8.01 -0.27 -12.91
CA TRP A 70 -8.31 0.96 -13.67
C TRP A 70 -9.80 1.33 -13.83
N ILE A 71 -10.70 0.69 -13.09
CA ILE A 71 -12.14 1.04 -13.02
C ILE A 71 -12.48 1.81 -11.74
N ALA A 72 -13.46 2.71 -11.83
CA ALA A 72 -14.03 3.40 -10.67
C ALA A 72 -14.89 2.43 -9.84
N ARG A 73 -14.53 2.23 -8.57
CA ARG A 73 -15.25 1.36 -7.62
C ARG A 73 -15.50 2.10 -6.32
N THR A 74 -16.60 1.81 -5.63
CA THR A 74 -16.80 2.30 -4.27
C THR A 74 -15.67 1.77 -3.38
N ALA A 75 -14.90 2.68 -2.78
CA ALA A 75 -13.81 2.34 -1.89
C ALA A 75 -14.33 1.49 -0.72
N ALA A 76 -13.55 0.50 -0.31
CA ALA A 76 -13.76 -0.30 0.90
C ALA A 76 -12.99 0.26 2.10
N VAL A 77 -12.57 1.52 2.02
CA VAL A 77 -11.89 2.22 3.10
C VAL A 77 -12.96 2.54 4.14
N GLY A 78 -12.83 1.97 5.34
CA GLY A 78 -13.51 2.49 6.51
C GLY A 78 -12.66 3.61 7.07
N THR A 79 -12.89 4.85 6.66
CA THR A 79 -12.44 5.97 7.50
C THR A 79 -13.27 5.95 8.79
N GLN A 80 -12.71 6.47 9.88
CA GLN A 80 -13.42 6.57 11.18
C GLN A 80 -14.73 7.38 11.05
N ASP A 81 -14.87 8.18 9.97
CA ASP A 81 -16.02 9.03 9.66
C ASP A 81 -16.96 8.48 8.55
N ASP A 82 -16.66 7.33 7.92
CA ASP A 82 -17.56 6.72 6.91
C ASP A 82 -18.89 6.20 7.51
N ASP A 83 -19.02 6.27 8.83
CA ASP A 83 -20.23 5.96 9.59
C ASP A 83 -21.39 6.95 9.34
N ALA A 84 -21.19 8.05 8.60
CA ALA A 84 -22.25 9.03 8.37
C ALA A 84 -23.07 8.89 7.07
N ASN A 85 -22.49 8.57 5.89
CA ASN A 85 -23.16 8.93 4.61
C ASN A 85 -23.25 7.90 3.46
N GLY A 86 -22.91 6.62 3.65
CA GLY A 86 -23.08 5.60 2.60
C GLY A 86 -24.40 4.81 2.67
N THR A 87 -25.20 4.82 1.60
CA THR A 87 -26.32 3.89 1.35
C THR A 87 -25.85 2.76 0.44
N ASP A 88 -25.20 1.73 0.98
CA ASP A 88 -24.94 0.48 0.23
C ASP A 88 -25.33 -0.73 1.09
N ALA A 89 -25.84 -1.75 0.41
CA ALA A 89 -26.55 -2.91 0.97
C ALA A 89 -25.77 -3.64 2.08
N VAL A 90 -26.52 -4.04 3.11
CA VAL A 90 -26.07 -4.95 4.17
C VAL A 90 -25.52 -6.23 3.52
N ALA A 91 -24.29 -6.62 3.86
CA ALA A 91 -23.72 -7.88 3.39
C ALA A 91 -24.56 -9.07 3.91
N ASP A 92 -24.87 -10.03 3.04
CA ASP A 92 -25.62 -11.26 3.37
C ASP A 92 -24.85 -12.18 4.34
N GLU A 93 -23.54 -11.95 4.48
CA GLU A 93 -22.63 -12.62 5.41
C GLU A 93 -21.84 -11.57 6.18
N SER A 94 -21.93 -11.58 7.51
CA SER A 94 -21.29 -10.62 8.42
C SER A 94 -20.24 -11.29 9.30
N THR A 95 -19.20 -10.55 9.67
CA THR A 95 -18.28 -10.90 10.74
C THR A 95 -19.05 -11.00 12.06
N ILE A 96 -18.89 -12.12 12.74
CA ILE A 96 -19.46 -12.35 14.07
C ILE A 96 -18.44 -11.85 15.10
N ALA A 97 -18.89 -10.99 16.02
CA ALA A 97 -18.13 -10.58 17.19
C ALA A 97 -18.72 -11.21 18.46
N THR A 98 -17.90 -11.91 19.23
CA THR A 98 -18.30 -12.53 20.51
C THR A 98 -17.41 -12.03 21.63
N THR A 99 -17.99 -11.46 22.67
CA THR A 99 -17.29 -11.13 23.92
C THR A 99 -17.39 -12.30 24.90
N CYS A 100 -16.26 -12.82 25.34
CA CYS A 100 -16.16 -13.90 26.30
C CYS A 100 -16.28 -13.39 27.75
N ASP A 101 -16.62 -14.28 28.68
CA ASP A 101 -16.74 -13.96 30.12
C ASP A 101 -15.42 -13.47 30.74
N ASP A 102 -14.27 -13.84 30.16
CA ASP A 102 -12.93 -13.43 30.57
C ASP A 102 -12.46 -12.12 29.91
N GLY A 103 -13.35 -11.43 29.19
CA GLY A 103 -13.07 -10.15 28.54
C GLY A 103 -12.41 -10.25 27.16
N ARG A 104 -12.07 -11.46 26.69
CA ARG A 104 -11.57 -11.64 25.32
C ARG A 104 -12.66 -11.37 24.29
N ILE A 105 -12.26 -10.90 23.11
CA ILE A 105 -13.15 -10.72 21.96
C ILE A 105 -12.71 -11.64 20.83
N ILE A 106 -13.67 -12.36 20.27
CA ILE A 106 -13.48 -13.22 19.10
C ILE A 106 -14.15 -12.55 17.91
N LEU A 107 -13.38 -12.27 16.86
CA LEU A 107 -13.90 -11.87 15.56
C LEU A 107 -13.78 -13.03 14.58
N ASP A 108 -14.85 -13.38 13.89
CA ASP A 108 -14.88 -14.49 12.93
C ASP A 108 -15.69 -14.10 11.69
N ASN A 109 -15.06 -14.14 10.50
CA ASN A 109 -15.73 -13.84 9.23
C ASN A 109 -15.85 -15.06 8.29
N GLY A 110 -15.62 -16.27 8.81
CA GLY A 110 -15.60 -17.52 8.05
C GLY A 110 -14.30 -17.80 7.29
N LEU A 111 -13.40 -16.82 7.13
CA LEU A 111 -12.08 -16.97 6.50
C LEU A 111 -10.95 -16.81 7.52
N LEU A 112 -11.11 -15.85 8.43
CA LEU A 112 -10.21 -15.58 9.54
C LEU A 112 -10.97 -15.63 10.85
N ARG A 113 -10.28 -16.11 11.89
CA ARG A 113 -10.70 -15.97 13.28
C ARG A 113 -9.60 -15.28 14.08
N ALA A 114 -9.91 -14.11 14.64
CA ALA A 114 -9.02 -13.35 15.52
C ALA A 114 -9.50 -13.44 16.97
N ILE A 115 -8.57 -13.67 17.92
CA ILE A 115 -8.84 -13.59 19.36
C ILE A 115 -8.04 -12.43 19.94
N ILE A 116 -8.75 -11.42 20.41
CA ILE A 116 -8.22 -10.18 20.97
C ILE A 116 -8.33 -10.27 22.50
N ALA A 117 -7.21 -10.03 23.19
CA ALA A 117 -7.16 -10.02 24.65
C ALA A 117 -7.76 -8.73 25.23
N PRO A 118 -8.09 -8.68 26.55
CA PRO A 118 -8.60 -7.49 27.20
C PRO A 118 -7.68 -6.26 27.08
N ASP A 119 -6.38 -6.49 26.92
CA ASP A 119 -5.36 -5.45 26.68
C ASP A 119 -5.37 -4.91 25.23
N GLY A 120 -6.22 -5.44 24.35
CA GLY A 120 -6.33 -5.05 22.95
C GLY A 120 -5.34 -5.73 22.00
N THR A 121 -4.44 -6.57 22.49
CA THR A 121 -3.50 -7.31 21.63
C THR A 121 -4.18 -8.52 20.97
N VAL A 122 -3.85 -8.80 19.71
CA VAL A 122 -4.35 -9.99 19.01
C VAL A 122 -3.48 -11.18 19.38
N ARG A 123 -4.00 -12.08 20.20
CA ARG A 123 -3.28 -13.26 20.73
C ARG A 123 -3.36 -14.49 19.82
N SER A 124 -4.30 -14.50 18.88
CA SER A 124 -4.47 -15.56 17.89
C SER A 124 -5.12 -14.97 16.64
N LEU A 125 -4.62 -15.38 15.48
CA LEU A 125 -5.18 -15.05 14.16
C LEU A 125 -5.06 -16.30 13.29
N ILE A 126 -6.18 -16.96 13.07
CA ILE A 126 -6.23 -18.25 12.38
C ILE A 126 -6.77 -18.04 10.97
N ASP A 127 -6.01 -18.47 9.96
CA ASP A 127 -6.55 -18.72 8.61
C ASP A 127 -7.32 -20.03 8.61
N LEU A 128 -8.65 -19.92 8.49
CA LEU A 128 -9.57 -21.05 8.61
C LEU A 128 -9.53 -21.97 7.39
N ASP A 129 -9.16 -21.45 6.21
CA ASP A 129 -9.08 -22.26 4.98
C ASP A 129 -7.88 -23.20 5.02
N ASN A 130 -6.73 -22.69 5.46
CA ASN A 130 -5.48 -23.44 5.51
C ASN A 130 -5.22 -24.09 6.88
N GLY A 131 -5.98 -23.71 7.91
CA GLY A 131 -5.79 -24.18 9.29
C GLY A 131 -4.51 -23.69 9.94
N HIS A 132 -4.01 -22.51 9.54
CA HIS A 132 -2.75 -21.94 10.01
C HIS A 132 -2.98 -20.88 11.09
N GLU A 133 -2.31 -21.01 12.24
CA GLU A 133 -2.21 -19.96 13.27
C GLU A 133 -1.07 -19.01 12.91
N LEU A 134 -1.34 -17.70 12.86
CA LEU A 134 -0.37 -16.68 12.48
C LEU A 134 0.35 -16.06 13.69
N VAL A 135 -0.20 -16.13 14.90
CA VAL A 135 0.42 -15.52 16.09
C VAL A 135 1.20 -16.58 16.88
N PRO A 136 2.51 -16.42 17.10
CA PRO A 136 3.27 -17.33 17.95
C PRO A 136 2.75 -17.32 19.39
N ASP A 137 2.77 -18.47 20.06
CA ASP A 137 2.31 -18.61 21.44
C ASP A 137 2.99 -17.60 22.40
N GLY A 138 2.18 -17.04 23.30
CA GLY A 138 2.54 -16.01 24.27
C GLY A 138 2.87 -14.63 23.67
N SER A 139 2.71 -14.42 22.37
CA SER A 139 2.96 -13.12 21.72
C SER A 139 1.62 -12.42 21.46
N GLY A 140 1.65 -11.21 20.90
CA GLY A 140 0.44 -10.51 20.47
C GLY A 140 0.75 -9.49 19.39
N ILE A 141 -0.12 -9.39 18.37
CA ILE A 141 -0.05 -8.32 17.37
C ILE A 141 -0.67 -7.06 17.97
N GLY A 142 -0.08 -5.89 17.66
CA GLY A 142 -0.60 -4.60 18.10
C GLY A 142 -0.12 -4.17 19.48
N HIS A 143 0.96 -4.78 19.98
CA HIS A 143 1.65 -4.29 21.17
C HIS A 143 2.58 -3.14 20.78
N TYR A 144 2.45 -1.99 21.45
CA TYR A 144 3.24 -0.79 21.15
C TYR A 144 4.44 -0.70 22.09
N GLU A 145 5.60 -0.34 21.53
CA GLU A 145 6.85 -0.16 22.27
C GLU A 145 7.40 1.25 22.07
N LEU A 146 7.94 1.83 23.14
CA LEU A 146 8.75 3.04 23.11
C LEU A 146 10.22 2.69 23.25
N LEU A 147 11.01 3.12 22.29
CA LEU A 147 12.47 3.03 22.31
C LEU A 147 13.05 4.42 22.60
N ARG A 148 14.29 4.47 23.10
CA ARG A 148 15.04 5.73 23.21
C ARG A 148 15.54 6.16 21.84
N ASP A 149 15.40 7.45 21.55
CA ASP A 149 15.77 8.07 20.28
C ASP A 149 16.78 9.19 20.54
N GLU A 150 18.03 8.80 20.81
CA GLU A 150 19.13 9.69 21.19
C GLU A 150 20.39 9.34 20.37
N PRO A 151 20.40 9.60 19.05
CA PRO A 151 21.54 9.23 18.21
C PRO A 151 22.78 10.09 18.45
N TYR A 152 23.95 9.57 18.08
CA TYR A 152 25.24 10.19 18.45
C TYR A 152 25.54 11.52 17.75
N GLU A 153 25.11 11.70 16.48
CA GLU A 153 25.52 12.85 15.68
C GLU A 153 24.36 13.54 14.95
N TRP A 154 23.55 12.80 14.19
CA TRP A 154 22.47 13.39 13.39
C TRP A 154 21.08 12.91 13.83
N ASP A 155 20.45 13.72 14.68
CA ASP A 155 19.18 13.43 15.34
C ASP A 155 18.03 13.01 14.39
N ALA A 156 17.64 13.87 13.44
CA ALA A 156 16.60 13.52 12.46
C ALA A 156 17.06 12.61 11.30
N TRP A 157 18.27 12.06 11.31
CA TRP A 157 18.80 11.21 10.23
C TRP A 157 19.12 9.79 10.68
N ASP A 158 19.67 9.65 11.88
CA ASP A 158 20.19 8.39 12.38
C ASP A 158 19.24 7.78 13.41
N ILE A 159 18.90 6.50 13.21
CA ILE A 159 18.46 5.63 14.30
C ILE A 159 19.70 4.87 14.75
N GLN A 160 19.94 4.75 16.05
CA GLN A 160 21.05 3.93 16.54
C GLN A 160 20.63 2.50 16.79
N ARG A 161 21.54 1.55 16.57
CA ARG A 161 21.25 0.13 16.76
C ARG A 161 20.96 -0.23 18.22
N ASP A 162 21.57 0.47 19.17
CA ASP A 162 21.36 0.26 20.61
C ASP A 162 19.99 0.74 21.10
N ALA A 163 19.29 1.61 20.36
CA ALA A 163 17.90 2.00 20.65
C ALA A 163 16.99 0.77 20.83
N PHE A 164 17.21 -0.28 20.03
CA PHE A 164 16.45 -1.53 20.09
C PHE A 164 16.67 -2.35 21.37
N LEU A 165 17.68 -2.02 22.17
CA LEU A 165 17.91 -2.61 23.50
C LEU A 165 17.13 -1.89 24.61
N SER A 166 16.49 -0.76 24.28
CA SER A 166 15.76 0.10 25.22
C SER A 166 14.25 0.09 25.02
N ALA A 167 13.72 -0.92 24.32
CA ALA A 167 12.29 -1.06 24.07
C ALA A 167 11.52 -1.29 25.39
N GLU A 168 10.53 -0.42 25.64
CA GLU A 168 9.62 -0.49 26.78
C GLU A 168 8.18 -0.58 26.25
N GLY A 169 7.45 -1.62 26.67
CA GLY A 169 6.06 -1.83 26.27
C GLY A 169 5.10 -0.82 26.90
N ILE A 170 4.06 -0.45 26.16
CA ILE A 170 2.95 0.35 26.68
C ILE A 170 1.89 -0.60 27.25
N ASP A 171 1.98 -0.85 28.56
CA ASP A 171 1.16 -1.87 29.25
C ASP A 171 -0.25 -1.38 29.66
N ASP A 172 -0.53 -0.07 29.63
CA ASP A 172 -1.83 0.52 30.00
C ASP A 172 -2.83 0.52 28.83
N SER A 173 -2.82 -0.56 28.05
CA SER A 173 -3.71 -0.76 26.91
C SER A 173 -4.94 -1.56 27.33
N HIS A 174 -6.12 -1.16 26.84
CA HIS A 174 -7.35 -1.91 27.09
C HIS A 174 -8.38 -1.73 25.97
N VAL A 175 -9.24 -2.72 25.82
CA VAL A 175 -10.40 -2.63 24.93
C VAL A 175 -11.47 -1.72 25.55
N GLU A 176 -11.90 -0.72 24.80
CA GLU A 176 -12.99 0.17 25.20
C GLU A 176 -14.36 -0.39 24.79
N ARG A 177 -14.49 -0.83 23.53
CA ARG A 177 -15.77 -1.22 22.93
C ARG A 177 -15.59 -2.03 21.65
N VAL A 178 -16.68 -2.65 21.22
CA VAL A 178 -16.81 -3.34 19.93
C VAL A 178 -17.96 -2.71 19.15
N THR A 179 -17.77 -2.50 17.84
CA THR A 179 -18.80 -1.99 16.94
C THR A 179 -18.88 -2.80 15.66
N GLU A 180 -20.08 -2.90 15.09
CA GLU A 180 -20.28 -3.45 13.75
C GLU A 180 -20.08 -2.36 12.70
N THR A 181 -19.53 -2.72 11.54
CA THR A 181 -19.42 -1.81 10.41
C THR A 181 -20.64 -1.97 9.49
N LYS A 182 -21.00 -0.90 8.77
CA LYS A 182 -22.15 -0.92 7.83
C LYS A 182 -22.08 -2.03 6.77
N ARG A 183 -20.86 -2.48 6.43
CA ARG A 183 -20.61 -3.52 5.42
C ARG A 183 -20.42 -4.91 6.04
N GLY A 184 -20.97 -5.13 7.24
CA GLY A 184 -20.96 -6.42 7.92
C GLY A 184 -19.60 -6.83 8.49
N GLY A 185 -18.68 -5.89 8.73
CA GLY A 185 -17.45 -6.16 9.49
C GLY A 185 -17.65 -5.91 10.99
N ALA A 186 -16.64 -6.21 11.80
CA ALA A 186 -16.61 -5.85 13.22
C ALA A 186 -15.28 -5.19 13.57
N THR A 187 -15.33 -4.19 14.45
CA THR A 187 -14.21 -3.37 14.88
C THR A 187 -14.11 -3.36 16.40
N VAL A 188 -12.91 -3.65 16.92
CA VAL A 188 -12.56 -3.49 18.33
C VAL A 188 -11.78 -2.19 18.50
N HIS A 189 -12.21 -1.36 19.44
CA HIS A 189 -11.58 -0.08 19.76
C HIS A 189 -10.72 -0.27 21.01
N VAL A 190 -9.45 0.09 20.91
CA VAL A 190 -8.42 -0.09 21.93
C VAL A 190 -7.80 1.27 22.22
N SER A 191 -7.70 1.61 23.49
CA SER A 191 -7.02 2.82 23.95
C SER A 191 -5.81 2.45 24.77
N SER A 192 -4.69 3.15 24.58
CA SER A 192 -3.55 3.09 25.48
C SER A 192 -2.97 4.46 25.71
N THR A 193 -2.49 4.69 26.94
CA THR A 193 -1.85 5.96 27.31
C THR A 193 -0.57 5.70 28.07
N THR A 194 0.44 6.51 27.80
CA THR A 194 1.68 6.58 28.57
C THR A 194 2.22 8.00 28.51
N ASP A 195 3.31 8.28 29.21
CA ASP A 195 3.87 9.64 29.38
C ASP A 195 4.02 10.40 28.04
N GLY A 196 3.07 11.29 27.77
CA GLY A 196 3.06 12.11 26.55
C GLY A 196 2.63 11.40 25.27
N VAL A 197 2.05 10.20 25.35
CA VAL A 197 1.58 9.42 24.20
C VAL A 197 0.18 8.88 24.47
N SER A 198 -0.76 9.20 23.59
CA SER A 198 -2.12 8.62 23.58
C SER A 198 -2.33 7.89 22.26
N ILE A 199 -2.79 6.65 22.31
CA ILE A 199 -3.00 5.79 21.15
C ILE A 199 -4.45 5.30 21.15
N ASP A 200 -5.18 5.65 20.11
CA ASP A 200 -6.50 5.10 19.81
C ASP A 200 -6.38 4.18 18.60
N ALA A 201 -6.47 2.87 18.81
CA ALA A 201 -6.36 1.85 17.78
C ALA A 201 -7.72 1.18 17.49
N CYS A 202 -8.00 0.94 16.22
CA CYS A 202 -9.16 0.21 15.73
C CYS A 202 -8.69 -1.05 15.02
N ILE A 203 -9.10 -2.22 15.51
CA ILE A 203 -8.81 -3.54 14.92
C ILE A 203 -10.07 -4.03 14.22
N THR A 204 -10.06 -4.11 12.89
CA THR A 204 -11.24 -4.43 12.08
C THR A 204 -11.07 -5.72 11.31
N LEU A 205 -12.03 -6.64 11.46
CA LEU A 205 -12.19 -7.79 10.59
C LEU A 205 -13.39 -7.58 9.67
N ARG A 206 -13.13 -7.31 8.39
CA ARG A 206 -14.17 -7.12 7.37
C ARG A 206 -14.81 -8.46 6.99
N ALA A 207 -16.06 -8.42 6.53
CA ALA A 207 -16.66 -9.57 5.85
C ALA A 207 -15.82 -9.96 4.62
N LYS A 208 -15.71 -11.27 4.36
CA LYS A 208 -15.06 -11.84 3.16
C LYS A 208 -13.62 -11.36 2.92
N SER A 209 -12.87 -11.10 3.99
CA SER A 209 -11.48 -10.63 3.91
C SER A 209 -10.52 -11.61 4.59
N LYS A 210 -9.38 -11.88 3.94
CA LYS A 210 -8.21 -12.56 4.53
C LYS A 210 -7.20 -11.58 5.14
N SER A 211 -7.65 -10.39 5.53
CA SER A 211 -6.81 -9.38 6.15
C SER A 211 -7.44 -8.85 7.43
N LEU A 212 -6.62 -8.73 8.49
CA LEU A 212 -6.99 -8.04 9.71
C LEU A 212 -6.45 -6.61 9.63
N GLU A 213 -7.33 -5.62 9.78
CA GLU A 213 -7.00 -4.22 9.56
C GLU A 213 -6.75 -3.48 10.87
N PHE A 214 -5.77 -2.59 10.87
CA PHE A 214 -5.45 -1.73 11.99
C PHE A 214 -5.43 -0.28 11.51
N ARG A 215 -6.13 0.57 12.25
CA ARG A 215 -6.03 2.02 12.14
C ARG A 215 -5.68 2.58 13.49
N THR A 216 -4.66 3.42 13.53
CA THR A 216 -4.15 3.94 14.79
C THR A 216 -4.03 5.45 14.70
N LYS A 217 -4.66 6.14 15.65
CA LYS A 217 -4.47 7.56 15.87
C LYS A 217 -3.56 7.75 17.07
N VAL A 218 -2.50 8.55 16.92
CA VAL A 218 -1.53 8.80 17.98
C VAL A 218 -1.47 10.30 18.25
N ASP A 219 -1.77 10.74 19.48
CA ASP A 219 -1.36 12.07 19.96
C ASP A 219 0.04 11.95 20.56
N TRP A 220 1.01 12.46 19.82
CA TRP A 220 2.44 12.31 20.07
C TRP A 220 3.01 13.59 20.66
N ARG A 221 3.35 13.55 21.95
CA ARG A 221 3.98 14.65 22.71
C ARG A 221 5.29 14.24 23.38
N ALA A 222 5.71 12.99 23.18
CA ALA A 222 6.99 12.49 23.63
C ALA A 222 8.16 13.21 22.93
N SER A 223 9.35 13.06 23.52
CA SER A 223 10.60 13.67 23.09
C SER A 223 11.70 12.64 23.23
N GLU A 224 12.60 12.54 22.24
CA GLU A 224 13.69 11.55 22.24
C GLU A 224 13.16 10.11 22.47
N ARG A 225 12.02 9.84 21.85
CA ARG A 225 11.33 8.54 21.81
C ARG A 225 11.05 8.12 20.38
N PHE A 226 11.04 6.80 20.19
CA PHE A 226 10.74 6.16 18.93
C PHE A 226 9.67 5.09 19.15
N LEU A 227 8.48 5.31 18.58
CA LEU A 227 7.31 4.45 18.70
C LEU A 227 7.31 3.38 17.62
N LYS A 228 7.23 2.13 18.03
CA LYS A 228 7.08 0.96 17.15
C LYS A 228 5.88 0.11 17.56
N VAL A 229 5.40 -0.73 16.65
CA VAL A 229 4.34 -1.72 16.91
C VAL A 229 4.77 -3.12 16.51
N ASP A 230 4.54 -4.08 17.41
CA ASP A 230 4.87 -5.49 17.26
C ASP A 230 3.84 -6.25 16.43
N ILE A 231 4.34 -7.00 15.45
CA ILE A 231 3.55 -7.85 14.57
C ILE A 231 4.25 -9.23 14.45
N PRO A 232 4.17 -10.05 15.51
CA PRO A 232 4.82 -11.36 15.56
C PRO A 232 4.08 -12.37 14.69
N MET A 233 4.80 -13.04 13.79
CA MET A 233 4.29 -14.04 12.85
C MET A 233 4.85 -15.43 13.18
N ALA A 234 4.00 -16.45 13.21
CA ALA A 234 4.35 -17.86 13.42
C ALA A 234 4.92 -18.51 12.14
N ILE A 235 5.77 -17.77 11.43
CA ILE A 235 6.45 -18.17 10.21
C ILE A 235 7.95 -18.09 10.48
N GLN A 236 8.66 -19.18 10.21
CA GLN A 236 10.11 -19.21 10.38
C GLN A 236 10.79 -18.95 9.03
N ALA A 237 11.05 -17.68 8.75
CA ALA A 237 11.74 -17.24 7.54
C ALA A 237 13.23 -16.95 7.82
N ASP A 238 14.07 -17.12 6.80
CA ASP A 238 15.47 -16.70 6.79
C ASP A 238 15.66 -15.31 6.17
N ARG A 239 14.74 -14.90 5.30
CA ARG A 239 14.70 -13.59 4.64
C ARG A 239 13.31 -12.97 4.73
N ALA A 240 13.28 -11.65 4.84
CA ALA A 240 12.08 -10.84 4.69
C ALA A 240 12.13 -10.11 3.35
N GLN A 241 10.98 -10.03 2.68
CA GLN A 241 10.79 -9.44 1.37
C GLN A 241 10.13 -8.06 1.53
N TYR A 242 10.83 -7.00 1.15
CA TYR A 242 10.36 -5.63 1.27
C TYR A 242 10.06 -5.08 -0.10
N GLU A 243 8.91 -4.44 -0.26
CA GLU A 243 8.62 -3.76 -1.50
C GLU A 243 9.57 -2.56 -1.72
N CYS A 244 10.04 -2.41 -2.96
CA CYS A 244 10.68 -1.20 -3.45
C CYS A 244 10.00 -0.73 -4.75
N GLN A 245 10.48 0.36 -5.34
CA GLN A 245 9.94 0.83 -6.62
C GLN A 245 10.08 -0.25 -7.71
N TYR A 246 8.95 -0.65 -8.30
CA TYR A 246 8.86 -1.69 -9.34
C TYR A 246 9.52 -3.03 -9.01
N GLY A 247 9.52 -3.44 -7.74
CA GLY A 247 10.03 -4.76 -7.36
C GLY A 247 10.11 -4.97 -5.86
N MET A 248 11.00 -5.86 -5.45
CA MET A 248 11.25 -6.15 -4.03
C MET A 248 12.73 -6.37 -3.75
N VAL A 249 13.11 -6.11 -2.51
CA VAL A 249 14.44 -6.41 -1.98
C VAL A 249 14.33 -7.36 -0.81
N GLU A 250 15.21 -8.35 -0.78
CA GLU A 250 15.24 -9.30 0.33
C GLU A 250 16.32 -8.92 1.34
N ARG A 251 15.98 -9.00 2.63
CA ARG A 251 16.90 -8.76 3.75
C ARG A 251 16.96 -9.98 4.65
N PRO A 252 18.16 -10.40 5.10
CA PRO A 252 18.28 -11.51 6.03
C PRO A 252 17.68 -11.13 7.39
N ILE A 253 16.92 -12.06 7.95
CA ILE A 253 16.30 -11.92 9.28
C ILE A 253 17.36 -12.17 10.35
N GLN A 254 18.20 -13.18 10.15
CA GLN A 254 19.30 -13.55 11.04
C GLN A 254 20.55 -12.75 10.68
N LYS A 255 21.13 -12.09 11.68
CA LYS A 255 22.23 -11.13 11.49
C LYS A 255 23.59 -11.82 11.69
N ASN A 256 24.02 -12.58 10.70
CA ASN A 256 25.23 -13.42 10.79
C ASN A 256 26.52 -12.68 10.42
N THR A 257 26.43 -11.66 9.56
CA THR A 257 27.57 -10.84 9.15
C THR A 257 27.41 -9.40 9.61
N ARG A 258 28.52 -8.63 9.61
CA ARG A 258 28.46 -7.18 9.87
C ARG A 258 27.56 -6.44 8.88
N SER A 259 27.49 -6.92 7.64
CA SER A 259 26.59 -6.36 6.61
C SER A 259 25.13 -6.62 6.95
N ASP A 260 24.81 -7.79 7.51
CA ASP A 260 23.44 -8.10 7.93
C ASP A 260 23.08 -7.29 9.15
N GLU A 261 24.00 -7.20 10.11
CA GLU A 261 23.86 -6.40 11.33
C GLU A 261 23.61 -4.91 11.03
N ALA A 262 24.19 -4.38 9.95
CA ALA A 262 23.93 -3.02 9.49
C ALA A 262 22.53 -2.82 8.89
N LYS A 263 21.83 -3.89 8.49
CA LYS A 263 20.46 -3.88 7.94
C LYS A 263 19.45 -4.21 9.03
N TYR A 264 19.55 -3.51 10.16
CA TYR A 264 18.66 -3.73 11.31
C TYR A 264 17.31 -3.06 11.13
N GLU A 265 17.25 -1.91 10.46
CA GLU A 265 16.04 -1.23 10.01
C GLU A 265 16.06 -1.22 8.46
N SER A 266 14.91 -1.36 7.81
CA SER A 266 14.82 -1.40 6.35
C SER A 266 13.67 -0.56 5.82
N CYS A 267 13.91 0.08 4.68
CA CYS A 267 12.87 0.80 3.96
C CYS A 267 11.80 -0.17 3.46
N THR A 268 10.54 0.14 3.76
CA THR A 268 9.36 -0.67 3.49
C THR A 268 8.37 0.19 2.72
N HIS A 269 8.26 0.04 1.40
CA HIS A 269 7.41 0.96 0.63
C HIS A 269 5.92 0.82 0.98
N ARG A 270 5.26 -0.27 0.59
CA ARG A 270 3.87 -0.55 1.02
C ARG A 270 3.73 -1.85 1.78
N PHE A 271 4.70 -2.77 1.71
CA PHE A 271 4.61 -4.03 2.43
C PHE A 271 5.96 -4.66 2.78
N VAL A 272 5.91 -5.49 3.82
CA VAL A 272 6.92 -6.49 4.15
C VAL A 272 6.25 -7.87 4.23
N ARG A 273 6.86 -8.86 3.60
CA ARG A 273 6.37 -10.25 3.54
C ARG A 273 7.40 -11.21 4.09
N VAL A 274 6.92 -12.20 4.83
CA VAL A 274 7.71 -13.33 5.33
C VAL A 274 7.04 -14.63 4.90
N ALA A 275 7.86 -15.59 4.49
CA ALA A 275 7.36 -16.87 3.99
C ALA A 275 8.32 -17.99 4.38
N ASP A 276 7.75 -19.18 4.60
CA ASP A 276 8.48 -20.43 4.64
C ASP A 276 8.03 -21.33 3.48
N ALA A 277 8.38 -22.62 3.51
CA ALA A 277 8.05 -23.55 2.44
C ALA A 277 6.55 -23.85 2.31
N GLY A 278 5.75 -23.62 3.35
CA GLY A 278 4.34 -23.99 3.41
C GLY A 278 3.38 -22.80 3.47
N TYR A 279 3.82 -21.65 3.98
CA TYR A 279 2.91 -20.54 4.24
C TYR A 279 3.59 -19.16 4.14
N ALA A 280 2.78 -18.13 3.91
CA ALA A 280 3.23 -16.75 3.86
C ALA A 280 2.24 -15.80 4.56
N ALA A 281 2.80 -14.80 5.23
CA ALA A 281 2.05 -13.67 5.76
C ALA A 281 2.76 -12.37 5.38
N ALA A 282 1.99 -11.29 5.31
CA ALA A 282 2.53 -9.97 5.02
C ALA A 282 1.90 -8.90 5.91
N VAL A 283 2.67 -7.84 6.13
CA VAL A 283 2.18 -6.61 6.70
C VAL A 283 2.20 -5.57 5.60
N VAL A 284 1.02 -5.02 5.30
CA VAL A 284 0.81 -3.94 4.33
C VAL A 284 0.57 -2.65 5.09
N ASN A 285 1.12 -1.52 4.66
CA ASN A 285 0.98 -0.22 5.32
C ASN A 285 0.61 0.90 4.33
N ALA A 286 0.11 2.01 4.88
CA ALA A 286 -0.32 3.18 4.10
C ALA A 286 0.65 4.38 4.15
N SER A 287 1.50 4.46 5.18
CA SER A 287 2.27 5.68 5.49
C SER A 287 3.58 5.43 6.22
N THR A 288 3.97 4.17 6.45
CA THR A 288 5.14 3.80 7.24
C THR A 288 6.24 3.24 6.34
N TYR A 289 7.35 3.96 6.23
CA TYR A 289 8.46 3.59 5.38
C TYR A 289 9.59 2.84 6.11
N GLY A 290 9.54 2.70 7.43
CA GLY A 290 10.53 1.96 8.22
C GLY A 290 9.93 0.71 8.84
N SER A 291 10.63 -0.42 8.71
CA SER A 291 10.37 -1.58 9.57
C SER A 291 11.64 -2.38 9.83
N ASP A 292 11.65 -3.09 10.96
CA ASP A 292 12.65 -4.12 11.24
C ASP A 292 12.00 -5.49 11.30
N VAL A 293 12.82 -6.50 10.96
CA VAL A 293 12.44 -7.90 11.05
C VAL A 293 13.53 -8.69 11.76
N SER A 294 13.13 -9.44 12.79
CA SER A 294 14.02 -10.22 13.65
C SER A 294 13.44 -11.60 13.96
N PRO A 295 14.27 -12.60 14.29
CA PRO A 295 13.77 -13.93 14.63
C PRO A 295 13.15 -13.95 16.03
N ILE A 296 12.02 -14.63 16.19
CA ILE A 296 11.49 -15.00 17.50
C ILE A 296 12.11 -16.35 17.87
N HIS A 297 12.86 -16.37 18.98
CA HIS A 297 13.41 -17.59 19.58
C HIS A 297 13.27 -17.49 21.09
N ARG A 298 12.25 -18.14 21.65
CA ARG A 298 12.04 -18.19 23.10
C ARG A 298 11.39 -19.51 23.53
N ASN A 299 11.37 -19.75 24.83
CA ASN A 299 10.65 -20.87 25.43
C ASN A 299 9.47 -20.30 26.23
N THR A 300 8.27 -20.80 25.96
CA THR A 300 7.06 -20.53 26.74
C THR A 300 6.74 -21.73 27.63
N ALA A 301 5.69 -21.62 28.45
CA ALA A 301 5.18 -22.76 29.22
C ALA A 301 4.74 -23.92 28.31
N SER A 302 4.33 -23.62 27.08
CA SER A 302 3.87 -24.58 26.06
C SER A 302 5.01 -25.22 25.29
N GLY A 303 6.24 -24.72 25.41
CA GLY A 303 7.44 -25.25 24.74
C GLY A 303 8.24 -24.20 23.96
N PRO A 304 9.18 -24.63 23.12
CA PRO A 304 9.95 -23.72 22.28
C PRO A 304 9.06 -23.07 21.22
N VAL A 305 9.06 -21.74 21.16
CA VAL A 305 8.34 -20.94 20.17
C VAL A 305 9.35 -20.38 19.16
N ARG A 306 8.97 -20.47 17.88
CA ARG A 306 9.73 -19.96 16.74
C ARG A 306 8.80 -19.12 15.88
N GLY A 307 9.38 -18.12 15.22
CA GLY A 307 8.64 -17.24 14.35
C GLY A 307 9.50 -16.08 13.91
N THR A 308 8.84 -15.07 13.37
CA THR A 308 9.46 -13.86 12.86
C THR A 308 8.72 -12.67 13.45
N MET A 309 9.46 -11.77 14.11
CA MET A 309 8.92 -10.49 14.56
C MET A 309 9.07 -9.49 13.42
N ILE A 310 7.96 -8.87 13.02
CA ILE A 310 7.95 -7.69 12.17
C ILE A 310 7.55 -6.51 13.07
N ARG A 311 8.28 -5.39 12.98
CA ARG A 311 7.92 -4.16 13.69
C ARG A 311 7.89 -2.97 12.76
N LEU A 312 6.75 -2.30 12.70
CA LEU A 312 6.61 -1.05 11.95
C LEU A 312 7.11 0.12 12.81
N SER A 313 7.87 1.02 12.18
CA SER A 313 8.37 2.25 12.79
C SER A 313 7.36 3.38 12.56
N LEU A 314 6.66 3.79 13.61
CA LEU A 314 5.53 4.73 13.47
C LEU A 314 5.96 6.18 13.59
N LEU A 315 6.57 6.56 14.70
CA LEU A 315 6.94 7.95 15.00
C LEU A 315 8.29 8.02 15.69
N SER A 316 9.09 9.00 15.28
CA SER A 316 10.34 9.41 15.92
C SER A 316 10.14 10.82 16.49
N SER A 317 10.97 11.25 17.45
CA SER A 317 10.88 12.59 18.04
C SER A 317 12.26 13.23 18.22
N PRO A 318 12.99 13.46 17.12
CA PRO A 318 14.27 14.14 17.18
C PRO A 318 14.06 15.58 17.59
N LEU A 319 15.08 16.16 18.24
CA LEU A 319 15.13 17.54 18.67
C LEU A 319 15.86 18.46 17.67
N TYR A 320 16.65 17.89 16.75
CA TYR A 320 17.37 18.63 15.73
C TYR A 320 17.14 18.07 14.32
N PRO A 321 16.88 18.91 13.29
CA PRO A 321 16.96 20.37 13.28
C PRO A 321 15.68 21.11 13.70
N ASP A 322 14.56 20.40 13.94
CA ASP A 322 13.32 20.96 14.47
C ASP A 322 12.97 20.34 15.84
N PRO A 323 13.00 21.09 16.96
CA PRO A 323 12.69 20.59 18.31
C PRO A 323 11.25 20.11 18.53
N ASN A 324 10.37 20.37 17.57
CA ASN A 324 8.98 19.93 17.61
C ASN A 324 8.62 19.04 16.41
N THR A 325 9.62 18.39 15.81
CA THR A 325 9.41 17.37 14.77
C THR A 325 8.37 16.36 15.26
N ASP A 326 7.40 16.10 14.39
CA ASP A 326 6.31 15.15 14.59
C ASP A 326 5.47 15.31 15.87
N LYS A 327 5.59 16.39 16.65
CA LYS A 327 4.65 16.63 17.74
C LYS A 327 3.26 16.94 17.20
N GLY A 328 2.25 16.20 17.65
CA GLY A 328 0.86 16.38 17.22
C GLY A 328 0.14 15.06 17.00
N VAL A 329 -0.94 15.13 16.23
CA VAL A 329 -1.81 13.98 15.95
C VAL A 329 -1.43 13.34 14.63
N HIS A 330 -1.25 12.02 14.64
CA HIS A 330 -0.91 11.23 13.47
C HIS A 330 -1.88 10.08 13.28
N GLU A 331 -2.04 9.66 12.04
CA GLU A 331 -2.88 8.53 11.65
C GLU A 331 -2.06 7.53 10.85
N PHE A 332 -2.11 6.27 11.29
CA PHE A 332 -1.46 5.14 10.64
C PHE A 332 -2.51 4.11 10.25
N ALA A 333 -2.28 3.43 9.14
CA ALA A 333 -3.08 2.29 8.75
C ALA A 333 -2.15 1.17 8.24
N TRP A 334 -2.38 -0.03 8.75
CA TRP A 334 -1.63 -1.22 8.37
C TRP A 334 -2.49 -2.47 8.57
N ASN A 335 -2.25 -3.48 7.74
CA ASN A 335 -3.06 -4.69 7.72
C ASN A 335 -2.15 -5.92 7.75
N VAL A 336 -2.59 -6.97 8.45
CA VAL A 336 -1.97 -8.29 8.41
C VAL A 336 -2.71 -9.13 7.39
N VAL A 337 -2.01 -9.58 6.35
CA VAL A 337 -2.54 -10.41 5.26
C VAL A 337 -2.17 -11.86 5.52
N ALA A 338 -3.19 -12.72 5.68
CA ALA A 338 -3.04 -14.17 5.71
C ALA A 338 -2.99 -14.74 4.29
N ASP A 339 -2.42 -15.93 4.13
CA ASP A 339 -2.22 -16.59 2.83
C ASP A 339 -1.66 -15.62 1.78
N ALA A 340 -0.57 -14.95 2.17
CA ALA A 340 -0.05 -13.76 1.52
C ALA A 340 0.68 -14.10 0.21
N SER A 341 -0.05 -14.63 -0.78
CA SER A 341 0.41 -14.66 -2.17
C SER A 341 0.69 -13.25 -2.67
N MET A 342 1.62 -13.09 -3.61
CA MET A 342 1.94 -11.75 -4.11
C MET A 342 0.75 -11.02 -4.76
N PRO A 343 -0.13 -11.69 -5.53
CA PRO A 343 -1.39 -11.10 -5.95
C PRO A 343 -2.24 -10.57 -4.79
N ALA A 344 -2.38 -11.31 -3.70
CA ALA A 344 -3.18 -10.88 -2.54
C ALA A 344 -2.55 -9.67 -1.82
N VAL A 345 -1.21 -9.68 -1.65
CA VAL A 345 -0.48 -8.56 -1.02
C VAL A 345 -0.56 -7.30 -1.87
N LEU A 346 -0.40 -7.41 -3.19
CA LEU A 346 -0.51 -6.26 -4.09
C LEU A 346 -1.95 -5.73 -4.15
N ASP A 347 -2.95 -6.60 -4.18
CA ASP A 347 -4.37 -6.19 -4.13
C ASP A 347 -4.66 -5.39 -2.86
N GLU A 348 -4.22 -5.91 -1.71
CA GLU A 348 -4.42 -5.26 -0.42
C GLU A 348 -3.61 -3.95 -0.29
N ALA A 349 -2.37 -3.93 -0.78
CA ALA A 349 -1.53 -2.72 -0.82
C ALA A 349 -2.14 -1.62 -1.68
N ASN A 350 -2.67 -1.97 -2.85
CA ASN A 350 -3.36 -1.01 -3.71
C ASN A 350 -4.67 -0.54 -3.09
N ARG A 351 -5.43 -1.43 -2.44
CA ARG A 351 -6.68 -1.07 -1.76
C ARG A 351 -6.44 -0.13 -0.58
N LEU A 352 -5.45 -0.42 0.27
CA LEU A 352 -5.14 0.38 1.45
C LEU A 352 -4.61 1.78 1.08
N ASN A 353 -3.80 1.87 0.02
CA ASN A 353 -3.20 3.12 -0.46
C ASN A 353 -4.06 3.86 -1.50
N ALA A 354 -5.27 3.38 -1.80
CA ALA A 354 -6.13 4.00 -2.79
C ALA A 354 -6.62 5.38 -2.34
N ALA A 355 -6.45 6.39 -3.19
CA ALA A 355 -7.08 7.68 -2.99
C ALA A 355 -8.61 7.55 -3.13
N VAL A 356 -9.35 8.10 -2.17
CA VAL A 356 -10.82 8.15 -2.20
C VAL A 356 -11.26 9.47 -2.82
N LEU A 357 -11.98 9.36 -3.94
CA LEU A 357 -12.60 10.47 -4.66
C LEU A 357 -14.09 10.57 -4.25
N PRO A 358 -14.64 11.77 -3.99
CA PRO A 358 -16.02 11.89 -3.49
C PRO A 358 -17.07 11.26 -4.40
N ALA A 359 -16.93 11.44 -5.71
CA ALA A 359 -17.81 10.85 -6.70
C ALA A 359 -17.10 10.70 -8.04
N MET A 360 -17.26 9.56 -8.70
CA MET A 360 -16.82 9.32 -10.08
C MET A 360 -17.87 8.53 -10.86
N PRO A 361 -18.21 8.92 -12.10
CA PRO A 361 -19.02 8.09 -12.97
C PRO A 361 -18.29 6.78 -13.29
N ALA A 362 -19.03 5.69 -13.47
CA ALA A 362 -18.49 4.48 -14.06
C ALA A 362 -17.98 4.77 -15.48
N PHE A 363 -16.77 4.32 -15.79
CA PHE A 363 -16.15 4.49 -17.10
C PHE A 363 -15.40 3.23 -17.51
N ASP A 364 -15.20 3.10 -18.82
CA ASP A 364 -14.42 2.00 -19.39
C ASP A 364 -12.94 2.40 -19.36
N PRO A 365 -12.05 1.59 -18.77
CA PRO A 365 -10.64 1.92 -18.64
C PRO A 365 -10.00 2.08 -20.02
N LEU A 366 -9.12 3.08 -20.18
CA LEU A 366 -8.42 3.31 -21.45
C LEU A 366 -7.59 2.09 -21.87
N ALA A 367 -6.93 1.46 -20.90
CA ALA A 367 -6.15 0.26 -21.08
C ALA A 367 -6.24 -0.65 -19.86
N GLN A 368 -6.14 -1.96 -20.09
CA GLN A 368 -6.05 -3.00 -19.08
C GLN A 368 -5.07 -4.09 -19.54
N LEU A 369 -4.62 -4.89 -18.58
CA LEU A 369 -3.84 -6.09 -18.82
C LEU A 369 -4.70 -7.32 -18.56
N ASN A 370 -4.79 -8.20 -19.55
CA ASN A 370 -5.39 -9.52 -19.40
C ASN A 370 -4.27 -10.53 -19.15
N PRO A 371 -4.02 -10.93 -17.89
CA PRO A 371 -2.90 -11.81 -17.56
C PRO A 371 -3.09 -13.19 -18.19
N VAL A 372 -2.00 -13.74 -18.69
CA VAL A 372 -1.88 -15.12 -19.17
C VAL A 372 -1.18 -15.96 -18.10
N ASP A 373 -0.04 -15.48 -17.60
CA ASP A 373 0.70 -16.01 -16.46
C ASP A 373 1.53 -14.91 -15.77
N GLY A 374 2.08 -15.22 -14.60
CA GLY A 374 2.84 -14.27 -13.80
C GLY A 374 1.99 -13.10 -13.28
N VAL A 375 2.67 -12.05 -12.83
CA VAL A 375 2.01 -10.86 -12.26
C VAL A 375 2.58 -9.60 -12.91
N MET A 376 1.82 -9.06 -13.86
CA MET A 376 2.11 -7.80 -14.54
C MET A 376 1.14 -6.71 -14.07
N VAL A 377 1.66 -5.53 -13.78
CA VAL A 377 0.89 -4.38 -13.28
C VAL A 377 0.99 -3.23 -14.27
N LEU A 378 -0.15 -2.61 -14.59
CA LEU A 378 -0.22 -1.30 -15.26
C LEU A 378 -0.23 -0.23 -14.17
N ASP A 379 0.91 0.41 -13.92
CA ASP A 379 1.11 1.32 -12.79
C ASP A 379 0.46 2.69 -13.00
N TRP A 380 0.63 3.26 -14.19
CA TRP A 380 -0.02 4.51 -14.57
C TRP A 380 -0.26 4.63 -16.08
N VAL A 381 -1.22 5.50 -16.40
CA VAL A 381 -1.54 5.95 -17.75
C VAL A 381 -1.49 7.47 -17.75
N LYS A 382 -0.80 8.07 -18.73
CA LYS A 382 -0.79 9.53 -18.95
C LYS A 382 -0.80 9.87 -20.44
N LEU A 383 -0.99 11.14 -20.75
CA LEU A 383 -0.73 11.66 -22.11
C LEU A 383 0.79 11.76 -22.36
N ALA A 384 1.20 11.60 -23.61
CA ALA A 384 2.57 11.82 -24.04
C ALA A 384 3.01 13.27 -23.81
N ASP A 385 4.26 13.46 -23.38
CA ASP A 385 4.80 14.78 -23.01
C ASP A 385 4.98 15.70 -24.22
N ASP A 386 5.04 15.12 -25.42
CA ASP A 386 5.15 15.85 -26.69
C ASP A 386 3.83 16.51 -27.16
N GLY A 387 2.73 16.30 -26.43
CA GLY A 387 1.43 16.87 -26.75
C GLY A 387 0.75 16.24 -27.96
N SER A 388 1.24 15.10 -28.46
CA SER A 388 0.64 14.39 -29.61
C SER A 388 -0.79 13.90 -29.37
N GLY A 389 -1.21 13.78 -28.10
CA GLY A 389 -2.47 13.12 -27.72
C GLY A 389 -2.35 11.60 -27.58
N ASP A 390 -1.16 11.04 -27.84
CA ASP A 390 -0.87 9.63 -27.57
C ASP A 390 -0.92 9.32 -26.07
N LEU A 391 -1.19 8.06 -25.73
CA LEU A 391 -1.15 7.57 -24.36
C LEU A 391 0.19 6.90 -24.06
N ILE A 392 0.71 7.14 -22.86
CA ILE A 392 1.87 6.45 -22.31
C ILE A 392 1.40 5.57 -21.15
N LEU A 393 1.74 4.29 -21.23
CA LEU A 393 1.41 3.27 -20.25
C LEU A 393 2.70 2.78 -19.63
N ARG A 394 2.76 2.77 -18.29
CA ARG A 394 3.87 2.16 -17.54
C ARG A 394 3.46 0.81 -17.02
N VAL A 395 4.14 -0.23 -17.47
CA VAL A 395 3.91 -1.60 -17.01
C VAL A 395 5.15 -2.17 -16.35
N TYR A 396 4.99 -3.06 -15.38
CA TYR A 396 6.10 -3.76 -14.75
C TYR A 396 5.72 -5.16 -14.28
N GLU A 397 6.72 -6.04 -14.17
CA GLU A 397 6.61 -7.34 -13.51
C GLU A 397 6.88 -7.19 -12.02
N ALA A 398 5.96 -7.66 -11.18
CA ALA A 398 5.92 -7.27 -9.76
C ALA A 398 6.56 -8.28 -8.79
N VAL A 399 6.85 -9.50 -9.23
CA VAL A 399 7.11 -10.64 -8.33
C VAL A 399 8.53 -11.23 -8.49
N GLY A 400 9.25 -10.85 -9.54
CA GLY A 400 10.57 -11.39 -9.87
C GLY A 400 10.50 -12.67 -10.70
N GLY A 401 9.39 -12.89 -11.41
CA GLY A 401 9.18 -14.03 -12.31
C GLY A 401 9.09 -13.59 -13.78
N GLU A 402 8.71 -14.52 -14.65
CA GLU A 402 8.23 -14.15 -15.99
C GLU A 402 6.73 -13.84 -15.91
N ALA A 403 6.28 -12.82 -16.64
CA ALA A 403 4.88 -12.47 -16.73
C ALA A 403 4.45 -12.18 -18.17
N HIS A 404 3.36 -12.82 -18.57
CA HIS A 404 2.75 -12.64 -19.88
C HIS A 404 1.35 -12.07 -19.73
N ALA A 405 1.04 -11.02 -20.51
CA ALA A 405 -0.28 -10.43 -20.51
C ALA A 405 -0.66 -9.90 -21.90
N ARG A 406 -1.95 -9.89 -22.20
CA ARG A 406 -2.48 -9.23 -23.40
C ARG A 406 -2.95 -7.83 -23.05
N LEU A 407 -2.48 -6.84 -23.79
CA LEU A 407 -2.99 -5.48 -23.71
C LEU A 407 -4.42 -5.44 -24.24
N ALA A 408 -5.36 -4.94 -23.45
CA ALA A 408 -6.71 -4.59 -23.87
C ALA A 408 -6.85 -3.07 -23.81
N VAL A 409 -7.40 -2.47 -24.87
CA VAL A 409 -7.72 -1.05 -24.93
C VAL A 409 -9.22 -0.90 -25.18
N ASN A 410 -9.81 0.21 -24.73
CA ASN A 410 -11.25 0.41 -24.93
C ASN A 410 -11.61 0.61 -26.41
N ALA A 411 -12.91 0.64 -26.70
CA ALA A 411 -13.43 0.75 -28.07
C ALA A 411 -12.95 2.00 -28.81
N ALA A 412 -12.75 3.13 -28.11
CA ALA A 412 -12.25 4.37 -28.71
C ALA A 412 -10.80 4.23 -29.23
N LEU A 413 -10.03 3.30 -28.63
CA LEU A 413 -8.66 2.99 -29.00
C LEU A 413 -8.56 1.68 -29.81
N GLY A 414 -9.67 1.11 -30.28
CA GLY A 414 -9.68 -0.22 -30.92
C GLY A 414 -8.84 -0.33 -32.21
N LYS A 415 -8.53 0.80 -32.86
CA LYS A 415 -7.63 0.89 -34.02
C LYS A 415 -6.24 1.46 -33.69
N ALA A 416 -5.97 1.74 -32.41
CA ALA A 416 -4.70 2.28 -31.98
C ALA A 416 -3.57 1.28 -32.21
N THR A 417 -2.36 1.81 -32.41
CA THR A 417 -1.14 1.01 -32.39
C THR A 417 -0.41 1.20 -31.08
N VAL A 418 0.38 0.21 -30.69
CA VAL A 418 1.27 0.25 -29.54
C VAL A 418 2.70 -0.01 -30.00
N ARG A 419 3.65 0.68 -29.38
CA ARG A 419 5.09 0.38 -29.46
C ARG A 419 5.73 0.59 -28.10
N GLU A 420 6.87 -0.03 -27.88
CA GLU A 420 7.68 0.26 -26.70
C GLU A 420 8.49 1.54 -26.94
N CYS A 421 8.75 2.27 -25.87
CA CYS A 421 9.55 3.50 -25.85
C CYS A 421 10.40 3.56 -24.59
N SER A 422 11.42 4.41 -24.62
CA SER A 422 12.29 4.62 -23.47
C SER A 422 11.49 5.20 -22.29
N ILE A 423 12.12 5.27 -21.10
CA ILE A 423 11.52 5.94 -19.93
C ILE A 423 11.19 7.41 -20.24
N MET A 424 11.95 8.02 -21.16
CA MET A 424 11.77 9.39 -21.67
C MET A 424 10.85 9.47 -22.90
N GLU A 425 10.13 8.40 -23.23
CA GLU A 425 9.18 8.30 -24.35
C GLU A 425 9.81 8.29 -25.76
N ASP A 426 11.14 8.18 -25.84
CA ASP A 426 11.86 8.10 -27.09
C ASP A 426 11.61 6.77 -27.81
N ALA A 427 11.58 6.80 -29.14
CA ALA A 427 11.47 5.59 -29.95
C ALA A 427 12.73 4.70 -29.93
N ARG A 428 13.89 5.28 -29.59
CA ARG A 428 15.14 4.54 -29.54
C ARG A 428 15.23 3.80 -28.20
N LEU A 429 15.25 2.49 -28.28
CA LEU A 429 15.49 1.60 -27.15
C LEU A 429 16.97 1.20 -27.11
N ASP A 430 17.44 0.88 -25.91
CA ASP A 430 18.76 0.27 -25.73
C ASP A 430 18.68 -1.21 -26.12
N ALA A 431 19.56 -1.65 -27.02
CA ALA A 431 19.56 -3.02 -27.52
C ALA A 431 20.02 -4.04 -26.48
N GLU A 432 20.65 -3.61 -25.39
CA GLU A 432 21.07 -4.49 -24.30
C GLU A 432 19.96 -4.73 -23.26
N LEU A 433 18.91 -3.91 -23.27
CA LEU A 433 17.80 -4.06 -22.33
C LEU A 433 16.75 -5.04 -22.86
N PRO A 434 16.10 -5.80 -21.96
CA PRO A 434 14.98 -6.65 -22.36
C PRO A 434 13.83 -5.79 -22.88
N ALA A 435 13.13 -6.30 -23.89
CA ALA A 435 11.98 -5.68 -24.50
C ALA A 435 10.68 -6.33 -24.02
N ALA A 436 9.60 -5.56 -23.94
CA ALA A 436 8.28 -6.07 -23.54
C ALA A 436 7.57 -6.85 -24.64
N PHE A 437 8.00 -6.69 -25.88
CA PHE A 437 7.46 -7.41 -27.03
C PHE A 437 8.46 -8.48 -27.49
N ALA A 438 8.15 -9.75 -27.23
CA ALA A 438 9.01 -10.87 -27.59
C ALA A 438 9.15 -11.09 -29.12
N ASP A 439 8.14 -10.66 -29.90
CA ASP A 439 8.11 -10.83 -31.35
C ASP A 439 8.53 -9.54 -32.07
N GLY A 440 9.64 -9.60 -32.81
CA GLY A 440 10.10 -8.53 -33.70
C GLY A 440 10.68 -7.31 -32.98
N ASP A 441 10.89 -6.22 -33.72
CA ASP A 441 11.42 -4.98 -33.17
C ASP A 441 10.38 -4.31 -32.23
N PRO A 442 10.69 -4.11 -30.94
CA PRO A 442 9.77 -3.53 -29.96
C PRO A 442 9.41 -2.07 -30.24
N SER A 443 10.23 -1.33 -31.01
CA SER A 443 9.95 0.05 -31.42
C SER A 443 8.95 0.14 -32.58
N VAL A 444 8.69 -0.98 -33.27
CA VAL A 444 7.76 -1.03 -34.39
C VAL A 444 6.32 -1.14 -33.88
N ALA A 445 5.50 -0.19 -34.32
CA ALA A 445 4.10 -0.09 -33.99
C ALA A 445 3.32 -1.34 -34.47
N ARG A 446 2.50 -1.89 -33.57
CA ARG A 446 1.62 -3.05 -33.81
C ARG A 446 0.23 -2.75 -33.28
N THR A 447 -0.79 -3.52 -33.67
CA THR A 447 -2.15 -3.33 -33.14
C THR A 447 -2.14 -3.39 -31.62
N ALA A 448 -2.68 -2.37 -30.94
CA ALA A 448 -2.70 -2.29 -29.48
C ALA A 448 -3.59 -3.38 -28.86
N GLN A 449 -4.79 -3.55 -29.41
CA GLN A 449 -5.74 -4.55 -28.92
C GLN A 449 -5.20 -5.98 -29.09
N GLY A 450 -5.04 -6.68 -27.97
CA GLY A 450 -4.59 -8.06 -27.91
C GLY A 450 -3.07 -8.25 -28.03
N ALA A 451 -2.28 -7.17 -28.09
CA ALA A 451 -0.83 -7.23 -28.15
C ALA A 451 -0.27 -8.04 -26.98
N MET A 452 0.57 -9.03 -27.27
CA MET A 452 1.20 -9.85 -26.23
C MET A 452 2.41 -9.13 -25.65
N LEU A 453 2.39 -8.94 -24.34
CA LEU A 453 3.50 -8.46 -23.54
C LEU A 453 4.15 -9.64 -22.82
N SER A 454 5.47 -9.67 -22.79
CA SER A 454 6.30 -10.60 -22.04
C SER A 454 7.33 -9.79 -21.26
N LEU A 455 7.27 -9.86 -19.93
CA LEU A 455 8.21 -9.19 -19.05
C LEU A 455 9.02 -10.23 -18.29
N HIS A 456 10.33 -10.00 -18.24
CA HIS A 456 11.28 -10.73 -17.41
C HIS A 456 11.19 -10.29 -15.94
N PRO A 457 11.84 -11.03 -15.01
CA PRO A 457 11.88 -10.67 -13.59
C PRO A 457 12.20 -9.20 -13.33
N PHE A 458 11.28 -8.50 -12.65
CA PHE A 458 11.37 -7.07 -12.31
C PHE A 458 11.60 -6.11 -13.49
N GLN A 459 11.27 -6.54 -14.72
CA GLN A 459 11.33 -5.65 -15.87
C GLN A 459 10.21 -4.61 -15.79
N LEU A 460 10.56 -3.36 -16.08
CA LEU A 460 9.60 -2.29 -16.34
C LEU A 460 9.65 -1.93 -17.83
N ALA A 461 8.51 -1.59 -18.41
CA ALA A 461 8.42 -1.14 -19.80
C ALA A 461 7.51 0.08 -19.93
N THR A 462 7.80 0.90 -20.93
CA THR A 462 6.99 2.07 -21.29
C THR A 462 6.37 1.83 -22.66
N LEU A 463 5.05 1.83 -22.73
CA LEU A 463 4.34 1.60 -23.98
C LEU A 463 3.71 2.92 -24.43
N ARG A 464 3.90 3.28 -25.70
CA ARG A 464 3.23 4.40 -26.34
C ARG A 464 2.12 3.86 -27.24
N VAL A 465 0.88 4.24 -26.92
CA VAL A 465 -0.32 3.90 -27.69
C VAL A 465 -0.73 5.12 -28.51
N SER A 466 -0.64 4.99 -29.83
CA SER A 466 -0.97 6.06 -30.77
C SER A 466 -2.33 5.78 -31.42
N CYS A 467 -3.24 6.74 -31.30
CA CYS A 467 -4.48 6.71 -32.07
C CYS A 467 -4.10 6.96 -33.53
N GLY A 468 -4.28 5.99 -34.42
CA GLY A 468 -4.12 6.24 -35.84
C GLY A 468 -4.96 7.46 -36.21
N SER A 469 -4.35 8.48 -36.81
CA SER A 469 -5.10 9.61 -37.34
C SER A 469 -6.12 9.04 -38.32
N ASP A 470 -7.39 8.98 -37.94
CA ASP A 470 -8.45 8.89 -38.93
C ASP A 470 -8.17 10.04 -39.90
N GLY A 471 -7.94 9.71 -41.17
CA GLY A 471 -7.63 10.67 -42.23
C GLY A 471 -8.79 11.64 -42.41
N GLY A 472 -8.90 12.62 -41.52
CA GLY A 472 -9.71 13.80 -41.65
C GLY A 472 -9.01 14.68 -42.67
N ASN A 473 -9.55 14.67 -43.87
CA ASN A 473 -9.25 15.59 -44.96
C ASN A 473 -9.17 17.03 -44.42
N THR A 474 -7.97 17.50 -44.11
CA THR A 474 -7.70 18.91 -43.90
C THR A 474 -7.34 19.50 -45.25
N ASP A 475 -8.38 19.75 -46.04
CA ASP A 475 -8.29 20.82 -47.02
C ASP A 475 -7.86 22.07 -46.26
N GLY A 476 -6.70 22.59 -46.66
CA GLY A 476 -6.06 23.71 -46.02
C GLY A 476 -7.01 24.89 -45.93
N ASN A 477 -7.18 25.41 -44.72
CA ASN A 477 -7.48 26.81 -44.58
C ASN A 477 -6.59 27.39 -43.48
N GLU A 478 -5.77 28.33 -43.93
CA GLU A 478 -4.76 29.02 -43.16
C GLU A 478 -5.36 29.86 -42.02
N SER A 479 -4.58 29.95 -40.95
CA SER A 479 -4.40 31.12 -40.09
C SER A 479 -5.57 31.58 -39.20
N GLY A 480 -5.37 31.39 -37.90
CA GLY A 480 -6.20 31.99 -36.85
C GLY A 480 -5.63 31.75 -35.46
N SER A 481 -4.44 32.32 -35.21
CA SER A 481 -3.87 32.47 -33.87
C SER A 481 -4.85 33.17 -32.93
N LEU A 482 -4.96 32.70 -31.67
CA LEU A 482 -5.19 33.44 -30.41
C LEU A 482 -5.28 32.38 -29.28
N ARG A 483 -4.22 32.23 -28.47
CA ARG A 483 -4.04 32.77 -27.11
C ARG A 483 -4.78 32.00 -26.02
#